data_AF-A0A3D0S3P9-F1
#
_entry.id   AF-A0A3D0S3P9-F1
#
_cell.length_a   1.000
_cell.length_b   1.000
_cell.length_c   1.000
_cell.angle_alpha   90.00
_cell.angle_beta   90.00
_cell.angle_gamma   90.00
#
_symmetry.space_group_name_H-M   'P 1'
#
loop_
_entity.id
_entity.type
_entity.pdbx_description
1 polymer ?
#
loop_
_entity_poly.entity_id
_entity_poly.type
_entity_poly.pdbx_seq_one_letter_code
_entity_poly.pdbx_strand_id
1 'polypeptide(L)'
;LFDSETGDSAAKLSHGADSVWGRDVDPYWGSNATSGKDSWHGTREPTNDYELPSTDSAALAQPVAVPKSGRTYLWFNGWYYLDAPMVTASPWPQTYDGGTVEIDDLSDAQGPQDAAGLPWINGPQHKIVDASFPWTDPRDPTPTANPALGRKAFGGNSYGWSASSVELTGFAGTSVRPQFTISTDNAWWFVGWFLDDI
;
A
#
# COMPACT_ATOMS: atom_id res chain seq x y z
N LEU A 1 -3.54 -11.07 19.45
CA LEU A 1 -2.87 -10.15 18.52
C LEU A 1 -3.14 -10.69 17.13
N PHE A 2 -3.37 -9.83 16.14
CA PHE A 2 -3.31 -10.28 14.74
C PHE A 2 -1.84 -10.57 14.40
N ASP A 3 -1.63 -11.53 13.50
CA ASP A 3 -0.33 -11.94 12.97
C ASP A 3 -0.61 -12.59 11.60
N SER A 4 -0.11 -11.99 10.51
CA SER A 4 -0.30 -12.47 9.14
C SER A 4 0.37 -13.81 8.86
N GLU A 5 1.35 -14.22 9.66
CA GLU A 5 2.18 -15.40 9.43
C GLU A 5 1.62 -16.68 10.05
N THR A 6 0.52 -16.57 10.81
CA THR A 6 -0.05 -17.69 11.55
C THR A 6 -1.23 -18.35 10.85
N GLY A 7 -1.31 -19.69 10.89
CA GLY A 7 -2.44 -20.43 10.34
C GLY A 7 -2.46 -20.42 8.80
N ASP A 8 -3.63 -20.21 8.21
CA ASP A 8 -3.73 -19.95 6.76
C ASP A 8 -3.46 -18.47 6.50
N SER A 9 -2.22 -18.19 6.15
CA SER A 9 -1.72 -16.84 5.98
C SER A 9 -2.28 -16.15 4.73
N ALA A 10 -2.61 -16.91 3.67
CA ALA A 10 -3.23 -16.38 2.46
C ALA A 10 -4.69 -15.96 2.67
N ALA A 11 -5.31 -16.39 3.76
CA ALA A 11 -6.67 -15.98 4.15
C ALA A 11 -6.71 -14.76 5.08
N LYS A 12 -5.56 -14.14 5.37
CA LYS A 12 -5.45 -13.06 6.37
C LYS A 12 -5.87 -11.69 5.86
N LEU A 13 -5.61 -11.42 4.58
CA LEU A 13 -6.14 -10.28 3.87
C LEU A 13 -7.18 -10.77 2.86
N SER A 14 -8.19 -9.95 2.61
CA SER A 14 -9.18 -10.12 1.57
C SER A 14 -9.00 -9.02 0.53
N HIS A 15 -9.09 -9.39 -0.73
CA HIS A 15 -8.97 -8.50 -1.88
C HIS A 15 -9.96 -8.93 -2.98
N GLY A 16 -10.09 -8.11 -4.03
CA GLY A 16 -10.93 -8.43 -5.19
C GLY A 16 -10.45 -9.70 -5.93
N ALA A 17 -11.33 -10.31 -6.74
CA ALA A 17 -10.96 -11.48 -7.54
C ALA A 17 -9.91 -11.16 -8.62
N ASP A 18 -9.97 -9.95 -9.18
CA ASP A 18 -9.05 -9.44 -10.21
C ASP A 18 -7.97 -8.52 -9.60
N SER A 19 -7.69 -8.70 -8.31
CA SER A 19 -6.75 -7.90 -7.54
C SER A 19 -5.30 -8.21 -7.91
N VAL A 20 -4.44 -7.20 -7.87
CA VAL A 20 -2.97 -7.36 -7.93
C VAL A 20 -2.40 -7.87 -6.61
N TRP A 21 -3.16 -7.76 -5.52
CA TRP A 21 -2.78 -8.34 -4.24
C TRP A 21 -2.83 -9.87 -4.25
N GLY A 22 -1.75 -10.49 -3.78
CA GLY A 22 -1.62 -11.93 -3.56
C GLY A 22 -0.63 -12.25 -2.44
N ARG A 23 -0.51 -13.53 -2.08
CA ARG A 23 0.41 -14.00 -1.01
C ARG A 23 1.19 -15.28 -1.38
N ASP A 24 1.20 -15.59 -2.66
CA ASP A 24 1.96 -16.68 -3.25
C ASP A 24 3.33 -16.20 -3.76
N VAL A 25 4.02 -17.08 -4.49
CA VAL A 25 5.21 -16.68 -5.23
C VAL A 25 4.78 -15.64 -6.27
N ASP A 26 5.34 -14.45 -6.18
CA ASP A 26 5.07 -13.42 -7.18
C ASP A 26 5.45 -13.94 -8.58
N PRO A 27 4.54 -13.87 -9.57
CA PRO A 27 4.75 -14.46 -10.88
C PRO A 27 5.85 -13.78 -11.72
N TYR A 28 6.25 -12.56 -11.36
CA TYR A 28 7.20 -11.73 -12.10
C TYR A 28 8.53 -11.56 -11.35
N TRP A 29 8.45 -11.44 -10.02
CA TRP A 29 9.53 -11.07 -9.12
C TRP A 29 9.97 -12.22 -8.22
N GLY A 30 9.21 -13.33 -8.19
CA GLY A 30 9.51 -14.53 -7.42
C GLY A 30 9.20 -14.40 -5.92
N SER A 31 9.65 -15.38 -5.14
CA SER A 31 9.49 -15.35 -3.68
C SER A 31 10.31 -14.20 -3.06
N ASN A 32 9.67 -13.39 -2.24
CA ASN A 32 10.30 -12.33 -1.47
C ASN A 32 9.57 -12.20 -0.13
N ALA A 33 10.31 -12.21 0.98
CA ALA A 33 9.76 -12.13 2.33
C ALA A 33 10.87 -11.73 3.33
N THR A 34 10.51 -11.09 4.44
CA THR A 34 11.37 -10.92 5.62
C THR A 34 11.39 -12.16 6.49
N SER A 35 10.28 -12.88 6.55
CA SER A 35 10.16 -14.13 7.29
C SER A 35 9.47 -15.22 6.45
N GLY A 36 9.57 -16.48 6.87
CA GLY A 36 8.98 -17.58 6.11
C GLY A 36 9.54 -17.71 4.68
N LYS A 37 8.65 -17.79 3.69
CA LYS A 37 9.01 -18.02 2.28
C LYS A 37 8.42 -16.97 1.34
N ASP A 38 7.16 -16.59 1.55
CA ASP A 38 6.38 -15.73 0.67
C ASP A 38 5.65 -14.69 1.53
N SER A 39 5.49 -13.48 1.00
CA SER A 39 4.84 -12.33 1.66
C SER A 39 3.63 -11.86 0.86
N TRP A 40 2.86 -10.91 1.40
CA TRP A 40 1.83 -10.24 0.62
C TRP A 40 2.46 -9.32 -0.41
N HIS A 41 1.96 -9.31 -1.63
CA HIS A 41 2.51 -8.54 -2.72
C HIS A 41 1.36 -7.89 -3.50
N GLY A 42 1.52 -6.61 -3.84
CA GLY A 42 0.67 -5.84 -4.74
C GLY A 42 1.57 -5.30 -5.84
N THR A 43 1.88 -6.16 -6.80
CA THR A 43 2.90 -5.94 -7.84
C THR A 43 2.28 -5.91 -9.21
N ARG A 44 3.13 -5.64 -10.22
CA ARG A 44 2.69 -5.58 -11.60
C ARG A 44 3.63 -6.33 -12.52
N GLU A 45 3.07 -6.72 -13.65
CA GLU A 45 3.83 -7.30 -14.74
C GLU A 45 4.84 -6.27 -15.28
N PRO A 46 6.09 -6.67 -15.52
CA PRO A 46 7.09 -5.80 -16.13
C PRO A 46 6.85 -5.62 -17.64
N THR A 47 5.72 -5.00 -18.03
CA THR A 47 5.30 -4.82 -19.42
C THR A 47 5.20 -3.36 -19.85
N ASN A 48 5.68 -3.04 -21.06
CA ASN A 48 5.51 -1.71 -21.65
C ASN A 48 4.12 -1.50 -22.26
N ASP A 49 3.17 -2.40 -21.97
CA ASP A 49 1.78 -2.22 -22.35
C ASP A 49 1.15 -1.04 -21.60
N TYR A 50 0.06 -0.55 -22.16
CA TYR A 50 -0.63 0.60 -21.59
C TYR A 50 -1.61 0.11 -20.53
N GLU A 51 -1.42 0.59 -19.31
CA GLU A 51 -2.30 0.31 -18.19
C GLU A 51 -3.18 1.52 -17.90
N LEU A 52 -4.37 1.29 -17.34
CA LEU A 52 -5.18 2.39 -16.84
C LEU A 52 -4.68 2.81 -15.46
N PRO A 53 -4.77 4.10 -15.09
CA PRO A 53 -4.59 4.52 -13.71
C PRO A 53 -5.55 3.73 -12.83
N SER A 54 -5.05 3.18 -11.73
CA SER A 54 -5.80 2.22 -10.94
C SER A 54 -5.48 2.33 -9.46
N THR A 55 -6.42 1.86 -8.65
CA THR A 55 -6.29 1.70 -7.22
C THR A 55 -6.79 0.31 -6.87
N ASP A 56 -6.02 -0.41 -6.07
CA ASP A 56 -6.40 -1.74 -5.62
C ASP A 56 -5.95 -1.99 -4.18
N SER A 57 -6.74 -2.75 -3.44
CA SER A 57 -6.65 -2.83 -1.98
C SER A 57 -6.76 -4.25 -1.44
N ALA A 58 -5.96 -4.52 -0.41
CA ALA A 58 -6.06 -5.69 0.44
C ALA A 58 -6.36 -5.25 1.88
N ALA A 59 -7.49 -5.71 2.43
CA ALA A 59 -7.93 -5.39 3.78
C ALA A 59 -7.84 -6.61 4.69
N LEU A 60 -7.65 -6.45 5.99
CA LEU A 60 -7.72 -7.58 6.93
C LEU A 60 -9.06 -8.31 6.77
N ALA A 61 -9.02 -9.62 6.53
CA ALA A 61 -10.21 -10.43 6.29
C ALA A 61 -11.12 -10.49 7.52
N GLN A 62 -10.52 -10.40 8.71
CA GLN A 62 -11.21 -10.33 9.99
C GLN A 62 -10.82 -9.04 10.72
N PRO A 63 -11.78 -8.31 11.30
CA PRO A 63 -11.46 -7.11 12.06
C PRO A 63 -10.73 -7.43 13.36
N VAL A 64 -9.96 -6.47 13.84
CA VAL A 64 -9.17 -6.57 15.07
C VAL A 64 -9.75 -5.62 16.11
N ALA A 65 -10.09 -6.17 17.28
CA ALA A 65 -10.51 -5.36 18.42
C ALA A 65 -9.31 -4.59 19.00
N VAL A 66 -9.43 -3.27 19.10
CA VAL A 66 -8.42 -2.42 19.73
C VAL A 66 -8.69 -2.40 21.24
N PRO A 67 -7.72 -2.78 22.08
CA PRO A 67 -7.88 -2.78 23.53
C PRO A 67 -8.32 -1.41 24.07
N LYS A 68 -9.18 -1.40 25.10
CA LYS A 68 -9.65 -0.16 25.76
C LYS A 68 -8.54 0.63 26.47
N SER A 69 -7.39 0.01 26.71
CA SER A 69 -6.28 0.60 27.44
C SER A 69 -4.95 0.11 26.89
N GLY A 70 -3.94 0.98 26.96
CA GLY A 70 -2.59 0.70 26.46
C GLY A 70 -2.37 1.26 25.06
N ARG A 71 -1.09 1.31 24.65
CA ARG A 71 -0.76 1.70 23.28
C ARG A 71 -0.95 0.51 22.36
N THR A 72 -1.55 0.74 21.20
CA THR A 72 -1.83 -0.28 20.19
C THR A 72 -1.37 0.24 18.85
N TYR A 73 -0.77 -0.62 18.06
CA TYR A 73 -0.22 -0.26 16.77
C TYR A 73 -0.56 -1.34 15.75
N LEU A 74 -0.72 -0.91 14.51
CA LEU A 74 -0.43 -1.76 13.36
C LEU A 74 1.06 -1.65 13.09
N TRP A 75 1.71 -2.79 12.87
CA TRP A 75 3.12 -2.89 12.52
C TRP A 75 3.24 -3.81 11.31
N PHE A 76 4.19 -3.55 10.43
CA PHE A 76 4.46 -4.40 9.26
C PHE A 76 5.86 -4.10 8.70
N ASN A 77 6.44 -5.04 7.98
CA ASN A 77 7.57 -4.81 7.09
C ASN A 77 7.07 -4.47 5.69
N GLY A 78 7.62 -3.43 5.07
CA GLY A 78 7.33 -3.05 3.69
C GLY A 78 8.59 -2.96 2.83
N TRP A 79 8.56 -3.55 1.64
CA TRP A 79 9.53 -3.32 0.56
C TRP A 79 8.81 -2.82 -0.69
N TYR A 80 9.18 -1.66 -1.18
CA TYR A 80 8.52 -1.07 -2.35
C TYR A 80 9.52 -0.44 -3.32
N TYR A 81 9.18 -0.55 -4.60
CA TYR A 81 9.76 0.25 -5.67
C TYR A 81 8.64 0.68 -6.61
N LEU A 82 8.31 1.96 -6.56
CA LEU A 82 7.15 2.61 -7.17
C LEU A 82 7.63 3.80 -8.02
N ASP A 83 6.90 4.15 -9.08
CA ASP A 83 7.30 5.26 -9.96
C ASP A 83 7.36 6.58 -9.19
N ALA A 84 8.45 7.31 -9.39
CA ALA A 84 8.71 8.59 -8.75
C ALA A 84 9.58 9.49 -9.66
N PRO A 85 9.44 10.82 -9.53
CA PRO A 85 10.27 11.76 -10.28
C PRO A 85 11.78 11.52 -10.04
N MET A 86 12.55 11.43 -11.12
CA MET A 86 14.02 11.33 -11.04
C MET A 86 14.68 12.60 -10.49
N VAL A 87 13.96 13.73 -10.43
CA VAL A 87 14.51 15.05 -10.06
C VAL A 87 13.93 15.53 -8.72
N THR A 88 14.82 15.72 -7.75
CA THR A 88 14.53 16.01 -6.33
C THR A 88 14.33 17.49 -6.00
N ALA A 89 13.94 18.33 -6.96
CA ALA A 89 13.81 19.78 -6.73
C ALA A 89 12.61 20.17 -5.84
N SER A 90 11.75 19.21 -5.48
CA SER A 90 10.66 19.42 -4.52
C SER A 90 11.18 19.34 -3.08
N PRO A 91 10.75 20.26 -2.19
CA PRO A 91 11.09 20.19 -0.75
C PRO A 91 10.45 18.99 -0.04
N TRP A 92 9.50 18.33 -0.69
CA TRP A 92 8.86 17.10 -0.22
C TRP A 92 9.21 15.96 -1.16
N PRO A 93 9.48 14.77 -0.64
CA PRO A 93 9.67 13.62 -1.51
C PRO A 93 8.33 13.37 -2.25
N GLN A 94 8.40 13.20 -3.57
CA GLN A 94 7.25 13.05 -4.47
C GLN A 94 7.24 11.65 -5.08
N THR A 95 6.08 11.17 -5.48
CA THR A 95 5.90 9.88 -6.14
C THR A 95 4.75 9.99 -7.15
N TYR A 96 4.79 9.23 -8.24
CA TYR A 96 3.67 9.12 -9.18
C TYR A 96 2.77 7.96 -8.77
N ASP A 97 3.39 6.86 -8.35
CA ASP A 97 2.73 5.69 -7.77
C ASP A 97 2.90 5.65 -6.26
N GLY A 98 1.92 5.12 -5.53
CA GLY A 98 1.96 5.15 -4.08
C GLY A 98 1.22 4.02 -3.40
N GLY A 99 1.81 3.53 -2.31
CA GLY A 99 1.16 2.70 -1.31
C GLY A 99 0.56 3.55 -0.19
N THR A 100 -0.70 3.33 0.15
CA THR A 100 -1.37 3.97 1.30
C THR A 100 -1.87 2.92 2.28
N VAL A 101 -2.09 3.35 3.52
CA VAL A 101 -2.73 2.55 4.56
C VAL A 101 -3.99 3.27 4.99
N GLU A 102 -5.09 2.54 5.07
CA GLU A 102 -6.37 3.03 5.57
C GLU A 102 -6.81 2.22 6.79
N ILE A 103 -7.60 2.84 7.68
CA ILE A 103 -8.23 2.18 8.82
C ILE A 103 -9.75 2.32 8.69
N ASP A 104 -10.46 1.21 8.58
CA ASP A 104 -11.92 1.17 8.66
C ASP A 104 -12.34 0.94 10.12
N ASP A 105 -12.93 1.95 10.77
CA ASP A 105 -13.51 1.81 12.10
C ASP A 105 -14.95 1.30 11.98
N LEU A 106 -15.15 0.02 12.31
CA LEU A 106 -16.44 -0.64 12.15
C LEU A 106 -17.50 -0.15 13.16
N SER A 107 -17.17 0.81 14.03
CA SER A 107 -18.16 1.50 14.86
C SER A 107 -18.87 2.66 14.14
N ASP A 108 -18.38 3.08 12.97
CA ASP A 108 -19.04 4.05 12.10
C ASP A 108 -19.31 3.51 10.68
N ALA A 109 -19.85 4.36 9.82
CA ALA A 109 -20.24 4.00 8.45
C ALA A 109 -19.39 4.74 7.38
N GLN A 110 -18.27 5.35 7.77
CA GLN A 110 -17.43 6.14 6.85
C GLN A 110 -16.56 5.24 5.95
N GLY A 111 -16.38 3.97 6.33
CA GLY A 111 -15.49 3.05 5.65
C GLY A 111 -14.01 3.38 5.88
N PRO A 112 -13.08 2.75 5.13
CA PRO A 112 -11.65 2.95 5.29
C PRO A 112 -11.23 4.43 5.16
N GLN A 113 -10.60 4.97 6.20
CA GLN A 113 -10.07 6.33 6.23
C GLN A 113 -8.54 6.34 6.11
N ASP A 114 -7.99 7.32 5.40
CA ASP A 114 -6.54 7.49 5.23
C ASP A 114 -5.80 7.61 6.58
N ALA A 115 -4.86 6.70 6.82
CA ALA A 115 -4.09 6.65 8.06
C ALA A 115 -2.88 7.61 8.06
N ALA A 116 -2.57 8.29 6.96
CA ALA A 116 -1.37 9.13 6.86
C ALA A 116 -1.34 10.31 7.84
N GLY A 117 -2.49 10.72 8.37
CA GLY A 117 -2.61 11.75 9.41
C GLY A 117 -2.38 11.26 10.85
N LEU A 118 -2.31 9.94 11.06
CA LEU A 118 -2.06 9.35 12.37
C LEU A 118 -0.58 9.43 12.76
N PRO A 119 -0.21 9.19 14.03
CA PRO A 119 1.20 9.08 14.43
C PRO A 119 1.86 7.84 13.84
N TRP A 120 3.03 8.03 13.21
CA TRP A 120 3.79 6.96 12.55
C TRP A 120 5.24 6.86 13.03
N ILE A 121 5.77 5.64 13.00
CA ILE A 121 7.20 5.35 12.87
C ILE A 121 7.41 4.84 11.44
N ASN A 122 8.32 5.47 10.70
CA ASN A 122 8.63 5.16 9.30
C ASN A 122 7.40 5.12 8.35
N GLY A 123 6.37 5.93 8.64
CA GLY A 123 5.16 5.98 7.84
C GLY A 123 5.32 6.65 6.46
N PRO A 124 4.22 6.87 5.73
CA PRO A 124 4.27 7.44 4.39
C PRO A 124 4.91 8.85 4.43
N GLN A 125 5.82 9.12 3.51
CA GLN A 125 6.56 10.39 3.42
C GLN A 125 6.35 11.10 2.08
N HIS A 126 6.02 10.36 1.02
CA HIS A 126 5.86 10.92 -0.31
C HIS A 126 4.49 11.54 -0.49
N LYS A 127 4.38 12.56 -1.34
CA LYS A 127 3.09 13.02 -1.87
C LYS A 127 2.89 12.46 -3.28
N ILE A 128 1.73 11.85 -3.53
CA ILE A 128 1.33 11.45 -4.89
C ILE A 128 1.10 12.70 -5.72
N VAL A 129 1.82 12.83 -6.82
CA VAL A 129 1.75 13.94 -7.76
C VAL A 129 1.49 13.43 -9.17
N ASP A 130 1.10 14.34 -10.06
CA ASP A 130 0.90 14.02 -11.47
C ASP A 130 2.25 13.79 -12.16
N ALA A 131 2.32 12.78 -13.01
CA ALA A 131 3.43 12.57 -13.93
C ALA A 131 3.50 13.75 -14.91
N SER A 132 4.27 14.77 -14.53
CA SER A 132 4.45 16.01 -15.32
C SER A 132 5.12 15.81 -16.69
N PHE A 133 5.46 14.57 -17.06
CA PHE A 133 5.96 14.24 -18.39
C PHE A 133 4.77 13.96 -19.33
N PRO A 134 4.75 14.52 -20.55
CA PRO A 134 3.72 14.22 -21.53
C PRO A 134 3.92 12.80 -22.06
N TRP A 135 3.52 11.81 -21.28
CA TRP A 135 3.27 10.47 -21.77
C TRP A 135 1.80 10.42 -22.14
N THR A 136 1.48 10.89 -23.35
CA THR A 136 0.16 10.65 -23.93
C THR A 136 0.20 9.29 -24.60
N ASP A 137 -0.52 8.33 -24.05
CA ASP A 137 -0.85 7.12 -24.76
C ASP A 137 -1.64 7.48 -26.04
N PRO A 138 -1.13 7.18 -27.25
CA PRO A 138 -1.87 7.45 -28.49
C PRO A 138 -3.09 6.53 -28.70
N ARG A 139 -3.22 5.44 -27.94
CA ARG A 139 -4.35 4.51 -27.89
C ARG A 139 -5.37 4.88 -26.80
N ASP A 140 -4.99 5.68 -25.81
CA ASP A 140 -5.85 6.06 -24.69
C ASP A 140 -5.69 7.54 -24.26
N PRO A 141 -6.71 8.39 -24.47
CA PRO A 141 -6.67 9.80 -24.05
C PRO A 141 -6.89 10.02 -22.55
N THR A 142 -7.00 8.96 -21.74
CA THR A 142 -7.26 9.06 -20.29
C THR A 142 -6.11 9.82 -19.59
N PRO A 143 -6.42 10.72 -18.63
CA PRO A 143 -5.38 11.46 -17.91
C PRO A 143 -4.38 10.54 -17.23
N THR A 144 -3.11 10.92 -17.24
CA THR A 144 -2.00 10.23 -16.54
C THR A 144 -2.04 10.39 -15.02
N ALA A 145 -3.20 10.70 -14.45
CA ALA A 145 -3.32 11.06 -13.06
C ALA A 145 -3.66 9.81 -12.22
N ASN A 146 -2.78 9.51 -11.27
CA ASN A 146 -3.04 8.53 -10.23
C ASN A 146 -4.37 8.85 -9.49
N PRO A 147 -5.29 7.89 -9.31
CA PRO A 147 -6.57 8.15 -8.61
C PRO A 147 -6.41 8.65 -7.17
N ALA A 148 -5.26 8.40 -6.54
CA ALA A 148 -4.90 8.86 -5.21
C ALA A 148 -4.13 10.20 -5.20
N LEU A 149 -4.22 11.00 -6.27
CA LEU A 149 -3.52 12.27 -6.41
C LEU A 149 -3.62 13.15 -5.16
N GLY A 150 -2.48 13.62 -4.67
CA GLY A 150 -2.38 14.52 -3.53
C GLY A 150 -2.32 13.83 -2.16
N ARG A 151 -2.60 12.51 -2.08
CA ARG A 151 -2.48 11.73 -0.85
C ARG A 151 -1.01 11.54 -0.47
N LYS A 152 -0.77 11.30 0.82
CA LYS A 152 0.56 10.97 1.34
C LYS A 152 0.73 9.45 1.31
N ALA A 153 1.83 8.96 0.75
CA ALA A 153 2.03 7.56 0.45
C ALA A 153 3.47 7.08 0.76
N PHE A 154 3.60 5.76 0.87
CA PHE A 154 4.84 5.05 0.60
C PHE A 154 5.08 5.12 -0.91
N GLY A 155 6.28 5.48 -1.34
CA GLY A 155 6.54 5.84 -2.74
C GLY A 155 8.02 5.83 -3.04
N GLY A 156 8.40 5.89 -4.31
CA GLY A 156 9.80 5.75 -4.72
C GLY A 156 10.37 4.38 -4.33
N ASN A 157 11.58 4.35 -3.77
CA ASN A 157 12.30 3.11 -3.45
C ASN A 157 12.62 3.02 -1.95
N SER A 158 12.23 1.92 -1.31
CA SER A 158 12.51 1.67 0.12
C SER A 158 13.92 1.11 0.38
N TYR A 159 14.67 0.76 -0.66
CA TYR A 159 16.01 0.14 -0.64
C TYR A 159 16.09 -1.21 0.09
N GLY A 160 14.96 -1.92 0.18
CA GLY A 160 14.84 -3.16 0.93
C GLY A 160 13.70 -3.10 1.94
N TRP A 161 13.58 -4.15 2.73
CA TRP A 161 12.55 -4.25 3.76
C TRP A 161 12.76 -3.22 4.87
N SER A 162 11.69 -2.52 5.22
CA SER A 162 11.68 -1.53 6.31
C SER A 162 10.45 -1.71 7.18
N ALA A 163 10.67 -1.73 8.50
CA ALA A 163 9.59 -1.83 9.47
C ALA A 163 8.87 -0.47 9.60
N SER A 164 7.55 -0.49 9.53
CA SER A 164 6.65 0.66 9.68
C SER A 164 5.63 0.39 10.77
N SER A 165 5.18 1.45 11.44
CA SER A 165 4.15 1.33 12.47
C SER A 165 3.27 2.56 12.56
N VAL A 166 1.96 2.36 12.69
CA VAL A 166 0.97 3.41 12.94
C VAL A 166 0.27 3.19 14.26
N GLU A 167 0.10 4.26 15.03
CA GLU A 167 -0.58 4.22 16.31
C GLU A 167 -2.11 4.17 16.12
N LEU A 168 -2.73 3.15 16.69
CA LEU A 168 -4.17 2.88 16.64
C LEU A 168 -4.87 3.16 17.98
N THR A 169 -4.18 3.72 18.97
CA THR A 169 -4.76 3.99 20.30
C THR A 169 -5.98 4.91 20.27
N GLY A 170 -6.12 5.76 19.25
CA GLY A 170 -7.33 6.57 19.05
C GLY A 170 -8.60 5.76 18.83
N PHE A 171 -8.49 4.49 18.41
CA PHE A 171 -9.58 3.56 18.18
C PHE A 171 -9.89 2.66 19.39
N ALA A 172 -9.38 2.99 20.58
CA ALA A 172 -9.50 2.14 21.77
C ALA A 172 -10.95 1.75 22.08
N GLY A 173 -11.20 0.43 22.16
CA GLY A 173 -12.51 -0.13 22.44
C GLY A 173 -13.40 -0.34 21.21
N THR A 174 -12.94 0.01 20.01
CA THR A 174 -13.62 -0.32 18.75
C THR A 174 -12.95 -1.50 18.05
N SER A 175 -13.57 -1.97 16.97
CA SER A 175 -12.99 -2.98 16.08
C SER A 175 -12.62 -2.30 14.77
N VAL A 176 -11.37 -2.45 14.35
CA VAL A 176 -10.86 -1.84 13.13
C VAL A 176 -10.49 -2.88 12.09
N ARG A 177 -10.56 -2.50 10.83
CA ARG A 177 -10.05 -3.29 9.70
C ARG A 177 -9.04 -2.44 8.92
N PRO A 178 -7.73 -2.61 9.17
CA PRO A 178 -6.71 -1.98 8.35
C PRO A 178 -6.75 -2.50 6.91
N GLN A 179 -6.36 -1.62 6.00
CA GLN A 179 -6.31 -1.85 4.57
C GLN A 179 -5.00 -1.27 4.01
N PHE A 180 -4.40 -2.02 3.09
CA PHE A 180 -3.25 -1.58 2.30
C PHE A 180 -3.72 -1.38 0.88
N THR A 181 -3.34 -0.26 0.29
CA THR A 181 -3.82 0.14 -1.03
C THR A 181 -2.63 0.55 -1.88
N ILE A 182 -2.53 0.02 -3.09
CA ILE A 182 -1.61 0.53 -4.11
C ILE A 182 -2.42 1.35 -5.11
N SER A 183 -1.93 2.52 -5.45
CA SER A 183 -2.51 3.36 -6.51
C SER A 183 -1.42 3.78 -7.47
N THR A 184 -1.71 3.68 -8.75
CA THR A 184 -0.77 4.06 -9.80
C THR A 184 -1.39 5.01 -10.81
N ASP A 185 -0.54 5.70 -11.55
CA ASP A 185 -0.94 6.25 -12.83
C ASP A 185 -0.88 5.19 -13.95
N ASN A 186 -0.82 5.65 -15.20
CA ASN A 186 -0.71 4.84 -16.41
C ASN A 186 0.69 4.90 -17.06
N ALA A 187 1.68 5.46 -16.37
CA ALA A 187 2.99 5.72 -16.94
C ALA A 187 4.06 4.89 -16.23
N TRP A 188 4.85 4.16 -17.02
CA TRP A 188 5.89 3.26 -16.53
C TRP A 188 5.36 2.22 -15.55
N TRP A 189 6.20 1.24 -15.25
CA TRP A 189 5.90 0.23 -14.26
C TRP A 189 7.16 0.01 -13.45
N PHE A 190 6.95 -0.28 -12.18
CA PHE A 190 7.98 -0.71 -11.26
C PHE A 190 7.49 -1.94 -10.52
N VAL A 191 8.28 -2.41 -9.56
CA VAL A 191 8.03 -3.68 -8.88
C VAL A 191 6.68 -3.66 -8.15
N GLY A 192 6.31 -2.54 -7.53
CA GLY A 192 5.12 -2.45 -6.69
C GLY A 192 5.48 -2.49 -5.21
N TRP A 193 4.64 -3.16 -4.40
CA TRP A 193 4.78 -3.17 -2.95
C TRP A 193 4.61 -4.57 -2.35
N PHE A 194 5.59 -4.99 -1.57
CA PHE A 194 5.54 -6.18 -0.74
C PHE A 194 5.36 -5.81 0.74
N LEU A 195 4.56 -6.61 1.44
CA LEU A 195 4.19 -6.48 2.84
C LEU A 195 4.37 -7.82 3.56
N ASP A 196 5.07 -7.80 4.67
CA ASP A 196 5.33 -9.00 5.45
C ASP A 196 5.27 -8.73 6.95
N ASP A 197 5.10 -9.80 7.74
CA ASP A 197 5.00 -9.76 9.20
C ASP A 197 4.01 -8.68 9.72
N ILE A 198 2.75 -8.71 9.25
CA ILE A 198 1.68 -7.74 9.62
C ILE A 198 1.01 -8.13 10.95
#